data_AF-A0A7G9QYY7-F1
#
_entry.id   AF-A0A7G9QYY7-F1
#
_cell.length_a   1.000
_cell.length_b   1.000
_cell.length_c   1.000
_cell.angle_alpha   90.00
_cell.angle_beta   90.00
_cell.angle_gamma   90.00
#
_symmetry.space_group_name_H-M   'P 1'
#
loop_
_entity.id
_entity.type
_entity.pdbx_description
1 polymer ?
#
loop_
_entity_poly.entity_id
_entity_poly.type
_entity_poly.pdbx_seq_one_letter_code
_entity_poly.pdbx_strand_id
1 'polypeptide(L)'
;MAERERRARIDQPRERSRRRLSVPAPLTEEAFGDFSEKFARFMGTAAFLIGMTLFVVVWLLWNTLAPADLRFDPYAFIFLTLMLSLQASYAAPLILLAQNRQADRDRVALEQDRSRDERNLADTEYLTREVAALRLAMRDAATRDFVRSELRDLLEEMTERGLAVTRAAPASDGGEAAADAEPT
;
A
#
# COMPACT_ATOMS: atom_id res chain seq x y z
N MET A 1 0.16 -11.64 63.48
CA MET A 1 0.48 -12.28 62.19
C MET A 1 -0.16 -11.47 61.07
N ALA A 2 0.55 -11.36 59.95
CA ALA A 2 0.16 -10.76 58.67
C ALA A 2 0.45 -9.26 58.48
N GLU A 3 1.74 -8.93 58.44
CA GLU A 3 2.27 -7.90 57.55
C GLU A 3 1.90 -8.26 56.10
N ARG A 4 1.16 -7.39 55.41
CA ARG A 4 0.94 -7.48 53.97
C ARG A 4 1.88 -6.49 53.28
N GLU A 5 3.12 -6.91 53.07
CA GLU A 5 4.05 -6.23 52.17
C GLU A 5 3.43 -6.14 50.76
N ARG A 6 3.05 -4.93 50.35
CA ARG A 6 2.75 -4.64 48.94
C ARG A 6 4.05 -4.72 48.16
N ARG A 7 4.32 -5.86 47.55
CA ARG A 7 5.35 -6.01 46.53
C ARG A 7 5.06 -5.05 45.37
N ALA A 8 5.82 -3.96 45.30
CA ALA A 8 5.82 -3.07 44.16
C ALA A 8 6.34 -3.84 42.93
N ARG A 9 5.49 -4.00 41.91
CA ARG A 9 5.85 -4.62 40.63
C ARG A 9 6.95 -3.80 39.96
N ILE A 10 8.12 -4.41 39.81
CA ILE A 10 9.30 -3.89 39.09
C ILE A 10 9.17 -4.30 37.62
N ASP A 11 8.10 -3.89 36.94
CA ASP A 11 7.89 -4.26 35.52
C ASP A 11 7.26 -3.14 34.69
N GLN A 12 7.45 -1.90 35.13
CA GLN A 12 7.23 -0.75 34.25
C GLN A 12 8.60 -0.21 33.87
N PRO A 13 8.98 -0.23 32.58
CA PRO A 13 10.20 0.43 32.15
C PRO A 13 10.05 1.90 32.49
N ARG A 14 10.84 2.36 33.46
CA ARG A 14 10.94 3.78 33.81
C ARG A 14 11.44 4.48 32.56
N GLU A 15 10.56 5.18 31.86
CA GLU A 15 10.95 6.15 30.86
C GLU A 15 11.92 7.10 31.52
N ARG A 16 13.20 6.90 31.19
CA ARG A 16 14.32 7.69 31.65
C ARG A 16 14.02 9.10 31.21
N SER A 17 13.52 9.90 32.16
CA SER A 17 13.27 11.33 32.01
C SER A 17 14.56 11.96 31.49
N ARG A 18 14.65 12.04 30.15
CA ARG A 18 15.61 12.89 29.47
C ARG A 18 15.12 14.27 29.84
N ARG A 19 15.74 14.83 30.87
CA ARG A 19 15.75 16.25 31.18
C ARG A 19 16.35 16.95 29.96
N ARG A 20 15.56 17.07 28.89
CA ARG A 20 15.89 17.89 27.73
C ARG A 20 15.89 19.31 28.27
N LEU A 21 17.02 19.98 28.15
CA LEU A 21 17.06 21.42 28.22
C LEU A 21 15.90 21.94 27.35
N SER A 22 14.93 22.62 27.95
CA SER A 22 13.98 23.43 27.20
C SER A 22 14.78 24.54 26.54
N VAL A 23 15.25 24.27 25.33
CA VAL A 23 15.53 25.32 24.37
C VAL A 23 14.15 25.85 23.99
N PRO A 24 13.85 27.15 24.19
CA PRO A 24 12.60 27.71 23.72
C PRO A 24 12.57 27.59 22.20
N ALA A 25 11.78 26.64 21.69
CA ALA A 25 11.51 26.51 20.27
C ALA A 25 10.73 27.77 19.83
N PRO A 26 11.24 28.56 18.87
CA PRO A 26 10.48 29.68 18.35
C PRO A 26 9.44 29.13 17.38
N LEU A 27 8.18 29.53 17.57
CA LEU A 27 7.08 29.40 16.61
C LEU A 27 6.68 27.95 16.28
N THR A 28 5.64 27.52 17.00
CA THR A 28 4.95 26.21 16.92
C THR A 28 4.86 25.62 15.51
N GLU A 29 5.52 24.48 15.35
CA GLU A 29 5.51 23.58 14.19
C GLU A 29 4.08 23.24 13.71
N GLU A 30 3.11 23.24 14.63
CA GLU A 30 1.68 23.04 14.38
C GLU A 30 1.02 24.21 13.62
N ALA A 31 1.28 25.46 14.02
CA ALA A 31 0.71 26.64 13.36
C ALA A 31 1.28 26.85 11.95
N PHE A 32 2.58 26.58 11.78
CA PHE A 32 3.21 26.61 10.46
C PHE A 32 2.71 25.46 9.57
N GLY A 33 2.31 24.35 10.17
CA GLY A 33 1.79 23.19 9.47
C GLY A 33 0.43 23.41 8.81
N ASP A 34 -0.52 24.04 9.52
CA ASP A 34 -1.84 24.44 9.00
C ASP A 34 -1.71 25.58 7.97
N PHE A 35 -0.85 26.57 8.23
CA PHE A 35 -0.59 27.64 7.27
C PHE A 35 -0.02 27.11 5.96
N SER A 36 0.95 26.20 6.03
CA SER A 36 1.56 25.59 4.85
C SER A 36 0.57 24.75 4.04
N GLU A 37 -0.37 24.06 4.69
CA GLU A 37 -1.40 23.29 3.99
C GLU A 37 -2.39 24.19 3.25
N LYS A 38 -2.85 25.27 3.89
CA LYS A 38 -3.70 26.29 3.26
C LYS A 38 -2.97 26.98 2.11
N PHE A 39 -1.69 27.33 2.31
CA PHE A 39 -0.88 28.00 1.30
C PHE A 39 -0.60 27.10 0.09
N ALA A 40 -0.31 25.80 0.31
CA ALA A 40 -0.15 24.83 -0.77
C ALA A 40 -1.44 24.66 -1.59
N ARG A 41 -2.60 24.58 -0.93
CA ARG A 41 -3.91 24.53 -1.61
C ARG A 41 -4.20 25.81 -2.38
N PHE A 42 -3.80 26.96 -1.83
CA PHE A 42 -3.99 28.26 -2.47
C PHE A 42 -3.13 28.43 -3.73
N MET A 43 -1.83 28.10 -3.66
CA MET A 43 -0.91 28.21 -4.80
C MET A 43 -1.21 27.18 -5.90
N GLY A 44 -1.73 26.00 -5.56
CA GLY A 44 -2.09 24.95 -6.53
C GLY A 44 -3.38 25.19 -7.31
N THR A 45 -4.13 26.25 -6.99
CA THR A 45 -5.45 26.52 -7.62
C THR A 45 -5.31 27.54 -8.76
N ALA A 46 -5.96 27.29 -9.90
CA ALA A 46 -5.96 28.20 -11.06
C ALA A 46 -6.45 29.63 -10.73
N ALA A 47 -7.27 29.78 -9.68
CA ALA A 47 -7.76 31.05 -9.18
C ALA A 47 -6.64 32.01 -8.73
N PHE A 48 -5.52 31.50 -8.17
CA PHE A 48 -4.39 32.34 -7.76
C PHE A 48 -3.74 33.02 -8.97
N LEU A 49 -3.49 32.25 -10.04
CA LEU A 49 -2.93 32.77 -11.29
C LEU A 49 -3.85 33.84 -11.89
N ILE A 50 -5.15 33.59 -11.95
CA ILE A 50 -6.14 34.55 -12.45
C ILE A 50 -6.14 35.84 -11.62
N GLY A 51 -6.13 35.73 -10.29
CA GLY A 51 -6.07 36.89 -9.39
C GLY A 51 -4.80 37.72 -9.56
N MET A 52 -3.63 37.06 -9.67
CA MET A 52 -2.35 37.73 -9.91
C MET A 52 -2.30 38.41 -11.28
N THR A 53 -2.80 37.75 -12.33
CA THR A 53 -2.90 38.35 -13.67
C THR A 53 -3.82 39.56 -13.64
N LEU A 54 -4.98 39.46 -12.99
CA LEU A 54 -5.92 40.58 -12.86
C LEU A 54 -5.27 41.75 -12.11
N PHE A 55 -4.54 41.48 -11.03
CA PHE A 55 -3.80 42.51 -10.29
C PHE A 55 -2.79 43.24 -11.18
N VAL A 56 -1.98 42.51 -11.95
CA VAL A 56 -1.00 43.09 -12.88
C VAL A 56 -1.70 43.92 -13.97
N VAL A 57 -2.79 43.40 -14.54
CA VAL A 57 -3.57 44.11 -15.57
C VAL A 57 -4.18 45.39 -15.00
N VAL A 58 -4.80 45.34 -13.83
CA VAL A 58 -5.38 46.52 -13.16
C VAL A 58 -4.30 47.56 -12.85
N TRP A 59 -3.13 47.14 -12.36
CA TRP A 59 -2.01 48.04 -12.10
C TRP A 59 -1.52 48.73 -13.37
N LEU A 60 -1.37 47.96 -14.45
CA LEU A 60 -0.95 48.45 -15.75
C LEU A 60 -1.97 49.44 -16.31
N LEU A 61 -3.26 49.08 -16.29
CA LEU A 61 -4.35 49.94 -16.75
C LEU A 61 -4.41 51.24 -15.93
N TRP A 62 -4.31 51.15 -14.59
CA TRP A 62 -4.29 52.33 -13.74
C TRP A 62 -3.15 53.28 -14.10
N ASN A 63 -1.92 52.78 -14.19
CA ASN A 63 -0.75 53.63 -14.47
C ASN A 63 -0.66 54.12 -15.92
N THR A 64 -1.34 53.47 -16.86
CA THR A 64 -1.38 53.89 -18.27
C THR A 64 -2.52 54.86 -18.58
N LEU A 65 -3.72 54.60 -18.07
CA LEU A 65 -4.93 55.39 -18.33
C LEU A 65 -5.11 56.56 -17.35
N ALA A 66 -4.45 56.55 -16.19
CA ALA A 66 -4.55 57.66 -15.24
C ALA A 66 -3.94 58.96 -15.82
N PRO A 67 -4.50 60.13 -15.44
CA PRO A 67 -3.91 61.44 -15.69
C PRO A 67 -2.48 61.51 -15.15
N ALA A 68 -1.60 62.28 -15.82
CA ALA A 68 -0.17 62.36 -15.48
C ALA A 68 0.10 62.66 -14.00
N ASP A 69 -0.78 63.41 -13.34
CA ASP A 69 -0.66 63.81 -11.94
C ASP A 69 -1.00 62.69 -10.93
N LEU A 70 -1.64 61.59 -11.39
CA LEU A 70 -2.05 60.45 -10.56
C LEU A 70 -1.31 59.14 -10.91
N ARG A 71 -0.34 59.20 -11.82
CA ARG A 71 0.48 58.04 -12.19
C ARG A 71 1.50 57.77 -11.10
N PHE A 72 1.31 56.67 -10.39
CA PHE A 72 2.19 56.25 -9.30
C PHE A 72 3.47 55.56 -9.81
N ASP A 73 3.39 54.89 -10.96
CA ASP A 73 4.44 54.07 -11.56
C ASP A 73 4.53 54.31 -13.08
N PRO A 74 5.21 55.38 -13.53
CA PRO A 74 5.38 55.72 -14.95
C PRO A 74 6.14 54.67 -15.77
N TYR A 75 6.21 54.85 -17.10
CA TYR A 75 6.80 53.90 -18.04
C TYR A 75 8.19 53.40 -17.57
N ALA A 76 8.36 52.08 -17.61
CA ALA A 76 9.35 51.21 -16.93
C ALA A 76 8.81 50.47 -15.69
N PHE A 77 7.65 50.84 -15.13
CA PHE A 77 6.95 50.13 -14.05
C PHE A 77 7.87 49.62 -12.95
N ILE A 78 8.72 50.51 -12.43
CA ILE A 78 9.81 50.15 -11.53
C ILE A 78 9.26 49.61 -10.21
N PHE A 79 8.15 50.17 -9.71
CA PHE A 79 7.54 49.70 -8.46
C PHE A 79 6.94 48.30 -8.62
N LEU A 80 6.24 48.04 -9.72
CA LEU A 80 5.73 46.70 -10.03
C LEU A 80 6.88 45.69 -10.13
N THR A 81 7.97 46.06 -10.81
CA THR A 81 9.15 45.19 -10.98
C THR A 81 9.86 44.91 -9.65
N LEU A 82 10.01 45.94 -8.81
CA LEU A 82 10.58 45.79 -7.47
C LEU A 82 9.71 44.89 -6.60
N MET A 83 8.39 45.05 -6.66
CA MET A 83 7.46 44.22 -5.89
C MET A 83 7.49 42.76 -6.35
N LEU A 84 7.50 42.50 -7.66
CA LEU A 84 7.59 41.15 -8.21
C LEU A 84 8.93 40.47 -7.89
N SER A 85 10.04 41.21 -7.94
CA SER A 85 11.36 40.65 -7.59
C SER A 85 11.45 40.32 -6.10
N LEU A 86 10.91 41.18 -5.23
CA LEU A 86 10.79 40.89 -3.80
C LEU A 86 9.87 39.69 -3.54
N GLN A 87 8.74 39.59 -4.24
CA GLN A 87 7.78 38.49 -4.13
C GLN A 87 8.45 37.14 -4.46
N ALA A 88 9.25 37.08 -5.52
CA ALA A 88 10.02 35.90 -5.86
C ALA A 88 11.09 35.57 -4.80
N SER A 89 11.79 36.59 -4.30
CA SER A 89 12.86 36.42 -3.30
C SER A 89 12.34 35.85 -1.98
N TYR A 90 11.18 36.28 -1.50
CA TYR A 90 10.58 35.76 -0.27
C TYR A 90 9.83 34.44 -0.47
N ALA A 91 9.37 34.15 -1.68
CA ALA A 91 8.74 32.85 -1.99
C ALA A 91 9.74 31.70 -1.87
N ALA A 92 10.99 31.85 -2.32
CA ALA A 92 12.01 30.80 -2.29
C ALA A 92 12.23 30.17 -0.89
N PRO A 93 12.50 30.93 0.20
CA PRO A 93 12.70 30.34 1.52
C PRO A 93 11.42 29.70 2.08
N LEU A 94 10.24 30.26 1.80
CA LEU A 94 8.98 29.64 2.21
C LEU A 94 8.72 28.32 1.48
N ILE A 95 9.03 28.27 0.18
CA ILE A 95 8.91 27.06 -0.62
C ILE A 95 9.89 25.99 -0.09
N LEU A 96 11.13 26.36 0.24
CA LEU A 96 12.11 25.43 0.81
C LEU A 96 11.63 24.83 2.14
N LEU A 97 11.01 25.62 3.01
CA LEU A 97 10.43 25.13 4.26
C LEU A 97 9.23 24.19 4.01
N ALA A 98 8.36 24.53 3.06
CA ALA A 98 7.25 23.67 2.66
C ALA A 98 7.73 22.35 2.06
N GLN A 99 8.80 22.39 1.25
CA GLN A 99 9.43 21.23 0.62
C GLN A 99 10.10 20.31 1.64
N ASN A 100 10.85 20.84 2.61
CA ASN A 100 11.46 20.03 3.68
C ASN A 100 10.39 19.20 4.41
N ARG A 101 9.24 19.81 4.72
CA ARG A 101 8.15 19.11 5.39
C ARG A 101 7.44 18.08 4.50
N GLN A 102 7.34 18.34 3.20
CA GLN A 102 6.83 17.35 2.24
C GLN A 102 7.78 16.14 2.17
N ALA A 103 9.08 16.39 2.04
CA ALA A 103 10.11 15.36 2.00
C ALA A 103 10.13 14.49 3.28
N ASP A 104 9.90 15.10 4.45
CA ASP A 104 9.80 14.36 5.72
C ASP A 104 8.58 13.42 5.74
N ARG A 105 7.41 13.88 5.25
CA ARG A 105 6.22 13.02 5.13
C ARG A 105 6.43 11.90 4.11
N ASP A 106 7.01 12.23 2.96
CA ASP A 106 7.28 11.27 1.89
C ASP A 106 8.25 10.20 2.38
N ARG A 107 9.25 10.57 3.18
CA ARG A 107 10.17 9.63 3.82
C ARG A 107 9.43 8.65 4.75
N VAL A 108 8.57 9.15 5.63
CA VAL A 108 7.79 8.29 6.54
C VAL A 108 6.86 7.36 5.75
N ALA A 109 6.22 7.87 4.70
CA ALA A 109 5.38 7.06 3.82
C ALA A 109 6.19 5.93 3.16
N LEU A 110 7.38 6.22 2.63
CA LEU A 110 8.28 5.23 2.03
C LEU A 110 8.79 4.19 3.04
N GLU A 111 9.09 4.59 4.28
CA GLU A 111 9.49 3.65 5.33
C GLU A 111 8.33 2.70 5.70
N GLN A 112 7.10 3.21 5.77
CA GLN A 112 5.92 2.38 6.00
C GLN A 112 5.63 1.43 4.84
N ASP A 113 5.80 1.91 3.61
CA ASP A 113 5.61 1.12 2.39
C ASP A 113 6.59 -0.06 2.35
N ARG A 114 7.87 0.19 2.59
CA ARG A 114 8.89 -0.87 2.73
C ARG A 114 8.52 -1.89 3.80
N SER A 115 8.09 -1.45 4.98
CA SER A 115 7.70 -2.38 6.06
C SER A 115 6.45 -3.20 5.69
N ARG A 116 5.52 -2.63 4.91
CA ARG A 116 4.37 -3.37 4.39
C ARG A 116 4.79 -4.40 3.34
N ASP A 117 5.69 -4.03 2.43
CA ASP A 117 6.20 -4.95 1.41
C ASP A 117 6.94 -6.14 2.01
N GLU A 118 7.76 -5.93 3.04
CA GLU A 118 8.41 -7.01 3.79
C GLU A 118 7.40 -7.98 4.41
N ARG A 119 6.30 -7.45 4.97
CA ARG A 119 5.21 -8.28 5.53
C ARG A 119 4.44 -9.02 4.44
N ASN A 120 4.13 -8.36 3.34
CA ASN A 120 3.43 -8.96 2.20
C ASN A 120 4.26 -10.11 1.59
N LEU A 121 5.57 -9.94 1.51
CA LEU A 121 6.48 -10.99 1.05
C LEU A 121 6.45 -12.19 2.02
N ALA A 122 6.57 -11.94 3.33
CA ALA A 122 6.48 -12.98 4.35
C ALA A 122 5.13 -13.73 4.33
N ASP A 123 4.02 -13.00 4.18
CA ASP A 123 2.68 -13.59 4.07
C ASP A 123 2.55 -14.44 2.80
N THR A 124 3.12 -13.98 1.69
CA THR A 124 3.13 -14.74 0.43
C THR A 124 3.96 -16.01 0.55
N GLU A 125 5.13 -15.96 1.19
CA GLU A 125 5.95 -17.13 1.47
C GLU A 125 5.23 -18.12 2.39
N TYR A 126 4.55 -17.62 3.42
CA TYR A 126 3.75 -18.42 4.33
C TYR A 126 2.61 -19.13 3.60
N LEU A 127 1.81 -18.39 2.83
CA LEU A 127 0.71 -18.95 2.03
C LEU A 127 1.23 -19.97 1.01
N THR A 128 2.36 -19.71 0.36
CA THR A 128 2.96 -20.65 -0.60
C THR A 128 3.36 -21.96 0.08
N ARG A 129 3.94 -21.88 1.28
CA ARG A 129 4.29 -23.07 2.09
C ARG A 129 3.05 -23.84 2.52
N GLU A 130 2.02 -23.14 2.97
CA GLU A 130 0.77 -23.74 3.42
C GLU A 130 0.02 -24.43 2.26
N VAL A 131 -0.01 -23.79 1.08
CA VAL A 131 -0.57 -24.37 -0.15
C VAL A 131 0.22 -25.60 -0.59
N ALA A 132 1.55 -25.59 -0.48
CA ALA A 132 2.38 -26.75 -0.80
C ALA A 132 2.08 -27.93 0.15
N ALA A 133 1.93 -27.66 1.46
CA ALA A 133 1.55 -28.65 2.45
C ALA A 133 0.13 -29.21 2.18
N LEU A 134 -0.84 -28.34 1.92
CA LEU A 134 -2.20 -28.73 1.56
C LEU A 134 -2.23 -29.60 0.29
N ARG A 135 -1.44 -29.24 -0.72
CA ARG A 135 -1.33 -30.01 -1.96
C ARG A 135 -0.77 -31.42 -1.72
N LEU A 136 0.20 -31.57 -0.81
CA LEU A 136 0.74 -32.88 -0.46
C LEU A 136 -0.31 -33.73 0.26
N ALA A 137 -1.00 -33.15 1.26
CA ALA A 137 -2.08 -33.82 1.97
C ALA A 137 -3.23 -34.26 1.04
N MET A 138 -3.62 -33.41 0.08
CA MET A 138 -4.62 -33.77 -0.93
C MET A 138 -4.13 -34.86 -1.88
N ARG A 139 -2.84 -34.87 -2.24
CA ARG A 139 -2.26 -35.93 -3.08
C ARG A 139 -2.39 -37.28 -2.39
N ASP A 140 -2.06 -37.37 -1.10
CA ASP A 140 -2.14 -38.62 -0.34
C ASP A 140 -3.59 -39.11 -0.18
N ALA A 141 -4.56 -38.19 0.02
CA ALA A 141 -5.98 -38.55 0.10
C ALA A 141 -6.63 -38.90 -1.26
N ALA A 142 -6.15 -38.30 -2.36
CA ALA A 142 -6.76 -38.45 -3.69
C ALA A 142 -6.03 -39.44 -4.61
N THR A 143 -4.84 -39.93 -4.26
CA THR A 143 -4.14 -40.92 -5.09
C THR A 143 -4.87 -42.23 -4.97
N ARG A 144 -5.73 -42.51 -5.95
CA ARG A 144 -6.19 -43.80 -6.50
C ARG A 144 -6.44 -44.97 -5.55
N ASP A 145 -5.54 -45.29 -4.63
CA ASP A 145 -5.61 -46.36 -3.66
C ASP A 145 -6.62 -46.10 -2.55
N PHE A 146 -6.79 -44.86 -2.06
CA PHE A 146 -7.89 -44.52 -1.14
C PHE A 146 -9.25 -44.60 -1.85
N VAL A 147 -9.36 -44.01 -3.03
CA VAL A 147 -10.59 -44.09 -3.85
C VAL A 147 -10.89 -45.54 -4.24
N ARG A 148 -9.86 -46.34 -4.52
CA ARG A 148 -10.01 -47.77 -4.85
C ARG A 148 -10.35 -48.61 -3.63
N SER A 149 -9.83 -48.30 -2.43
CA SER A 149 -10.19 -48.99 -1.20
C SER A 149 -11.64 -48.69 -0.84
N GLU A 150 -12.05 -47.42 -0.84
CA GLU A 150 -13.45 -47.04 -0.57
C GLU A 150 -14.42 -47.63 -1.62
N LEU A 151 -14.07 -47.61 -2.91
CA LEU A 151 -14.89 -48.27 -3.94
C LEU A 151 -14.94 -49.80 -3.77
N ARG A 152 -13.87 -50.43 -3.27
CA ARG A 152 -13.86 -51.86 -2.97
C ARG A 152 -14.73 -52.15 -1.76
N ASP A 153 -14.55 -51.41 -0.68
CA ASP A 153 -15.29 -51.58 0.57
C ASP A 153 -16.79 -51.37 0.32
N LEU A 154 -17.18 -50.33 -0.44
CA LEU A 154 -18.57 -50.11 -0.85
C LEU A 154 -19.12 -51.21 -1.78
N LEU A 155 -18.31 -51.73 -2.71
CA LEU A 155 -18.72 -52.87 -3.57
C LEU A 155 -18.91 -54.15 -2.77
N GLU A 156 -18.04 -54.39 -1.79
CA GLU A 156 -18.09 -55.55 -0.90
C GLU A 156 -19.34 -55.46 -0.02
N GLU A 157 -19.62 -54.29 0.56
CA GLU A 157 -20.85 -54.01 1.31
C GLU A 157 -22.13 -54.20 0.46
N MET A 158 -22.14 -53.76 -0.80
CA MET A 158 -23.27 -53.98 -1.71
C MET A 158 -23.46 -55.47 -2.07
N THR A 159 -22.36 -56.20 -2.21
CA THR A 159 -22.37 -57.65 -2.50
C THR A 159 -22.88 -58.43 -1.30
N GLU A 160 -22.45 -58.05 -0.09
CA GLU A 160 -22.89 -58.62 1.18
C GLU A 160 -24.38 -58.34 1.44
N ARG A 161 -24.88 -57.19 0.97
CA ARG A 161 -26.32 -56.86 0.95
C ARG A 161 -27.11 -57.54 -0.18
N GLY A 162 -26.47 -58.35 -1.02
CA GLY A 162 -27.13 -59.17 -2.05
C GLY A 162 -27.46 -58.46 -3.37
N LEU A 163 -26.92 -57.27 -3.63
CA LEU A 163 -27.09 -56.55 -4.90
C LEU A 163 -25.95 -56.94 -5.86
N ALA A 164 -26.12 -58.04 -6.60
CA ALA A 164 -25.09 -58.55 -7.51
C ALA A 164 -24.90 -57.65 -8.75
N VAL A 165 -23.76 -56.96 -8.83
CA VAL A 165 -23.32 -56.25 -10.04
C VAL A 165 -22.88 -57.28 -11.09
N THR A 166 -23.73 -57.50 -12.09
CA THR A 166 -23.48 -58.46 -13.18
C THR A 166 -22.41 -57.91 -14.12
N ARG A 167 -21.25 -58.59 -14.18
CA ARG A 167 -20.17 -58.27 -15.12
C ARG A 167 -20.52 -58.81 -16.52
N ALA A 168 -20.71 -57.92 -17.49
CA ALA A 168 -20.86 -58.30 -18.89
C ALA A 168 -19.53 -58.86 -19.43
N ALA A 169 -19.52 -60.14 -19.83
CA ALA A 169 -18.34 -60.83 -20.38
C ALA A 169 -18.14 -60.49 -21.87
N PRO A 170 -16.88 -60.36 -22.35
CA PRO A 170 -16.61 -60.12 -23.76
C PRO A 170 -16.84 -61.40 -24.58
N ALA A 171 -17.62 -61.27 -25.65
CA ALA A 171 -17.95 -62.35 -26.56
C ALA A 171 -16.68 -62.94 -27.21
N SER A 172 -16.43 -64.22 -26.94
CA SER A 172 -15.48 -65.04 -27.68
C SER A 172 -16.07 -65.37 -29.05
N ASP A 173 -15.50 -64.81 -30.10
CA ASP A 173 -15.78 -65.23 -31.47
C ASP A 173 -14.86 -66.38 -31.84
N GLY A 174 -15.45 -67.43 -32.40
CA GLY A 174 -14.80 -68.68 -32.77
C GLY A 174 -14.51 -68.74 -34.27
N GLY A 175 -13.62 -69.68 -34.63
CA GLY A 175 -13.29 -70.04 -36.00
C GLY A 175 -11.77 -70.22 -36.12
N GLU A 176 -11.21 -71.27 -36.69
CA GLU A 176 -11.70 -72.43 -37.41
C GLU A 176 -10.50 -73.40 -37.42
N ALA A 177 -10.76 -74.70 -37.46
CA ALA A 177 -9.79 -75.78 -37.49
C ALA A 177 -9.03 -75.92 -38.82
N ALA A 178 -8.14 -76.92 -38.84
CA ALA A 178 -7.44 -77.54 -39.99
C ALA A 178 -6.11 -76.88 -40.39
N ALA A 179 -5.02 -77.57 -40.68
CA ALA A 179 -4.62 -78.98 -40.67
C ALA A 179 -3.11 -79.04 -41.00
N ASP A 180 -2.51 -80.22 -40.85
CA ASP A 180 -1.23 -80.70 -41.40
C ASP A 180 0.05 -80.30 -40.62
N ALA A 181 0.63 -81.22 -39.84
CA ALA A 181 1.60 -82.29 -40.21
C ALA A 181 3.01 -81.70 -40.50
N GLU A 182 4.14 -82.16 -39.99
CA GLU A 182 4.63 -83.27 -39.16
C GLU A 182 6.01 -82.81 -38.59
N PRO A 183 6.70 -83.57 -37.71
CA PRO A 183 7.88 -83.10 -36.98
C PRO A 183 9.22 -83.51 -37.60
N THR A 184 10.21 -82.60 -37.60
CA THR A 184 11.64 -82.86 -37.30
C THR A 184 12.31 -81.58 -36.86
#